data_AF-A0A1B7MKK4-F1
#
_entry.id   AF-A0A1B7MKK4-F1
#
_cell.length_a   1.000
_cell.length_b   1.000
_cell.length_c   1.000
_cell.angle_alpha   90.00
_cell.angle_beta   90.00
_cell.angle_gamma   90.00
#
_symmetry.space_group_name_H-M   'P 1'
#
loop_
_entity.id
_entity.type
_entity.pdbx_description
1 polymer ?
#
loop_
_entity_poly.entity_id
_entity_poly.type
_entity_poly.pdbx_seq_one_letter_code
_entity_poly.pdbx_strand_id
1 'polypeptide(L)'
;MYHYALWQAGVFHRDVSPGNMMWYRNGTILMGVLNDYDLSSLATALGPQGNERTGTILFMTLDLLMKKGQRGEVKHLYRHDLESFVWVLVWVSLRYKDGQLLPRKSRPFDEWATVDAETCRKEKLSFMTDFLEYKSFA
;
A
#
# COMPACT_ATOMS: atom_id res chain seq x y z
N MET A 1 -1.49 17.12 4.24
CA MET A 1 -2.75 17.47 3.56
C MET A 1 -2.52 17.73 2.06
N TYR A 2 -1.73 16.89 1.38
CA TYR A 2 -1.39 17.10 -0.04
C TYR A 2 -1.89 15.96 -0.95
N HIS A 3 -1.88 14.72 -0.47
CA HIS A 3 -2.34 13.56 -1.25
C HIS A 3 -3.83 13.65 -1.66
N TYR A 4 -4.74 13.92 -0.72
CA TYR A 4 -6.17 14.09 -1.05
C TYR A 4 -6.45 15.28 -1.97
N ALA A 5 -5.72 16.39 -1.81
CA ALA A 5 -5.87 17.55 -2.68
C ALA A 5 -5.45 17.22 -4.13
N LEU A 6 -4.34 16.50 -4.30
CA LEU A 6 -3.89 16.00 -5.60
C LEU A 6 -4.89 15.01 -6.20
N TRP A 7 -5.45 14.12 -5.38
CA TRP A 7 -6.53 13.23 -5.80
C TRP A 7 -7.73 14.02 -6.36
N GLN A 8 -8.19 15.05 -5.64
CA GLN A 8 -9.30 15.90 -6.08
C GLN A 8 -8.96 16.68 -7.37
N ALA A 9 -7.69 17.04 -7.56
CA ALA A 9 -7.19 17.62 -8.80
C ALA A 9 -7.02 16.60 -9.94
N GLY A 10 -7.34 15.32 -9.70
CA GLY A 10 -7.28 14.26 -10.70
C GLY A 10 -5.90 13.61 -10.85
N VAL A 11 -5.00 13.77 -9.89
CA VAL A 11 -3.68 13.11 -9.85
C VAL A 11 -3.74 11.94 -8.88
N PHE A 12 -3.62 10.72 -9.39
CA PHE A 12 -3.72 9.49 -8.59
C PHE A 12 -2.34 8.88 -8.38
N HIS A 13 -1.96 8.62 -7.12
CA HIS A 13 -0.58 8.24 -6.77
C HIS A 13 -0.21 6.83 -7.21
N ARG A 14 -1.04 5.83 -6.87
CA ARG A 14 -0.92 4.41 -7.26
C ARG A 14 0.25 3.60 -6.72
N ASP A 15 1.32 4.23 -6.24
CA ASP A 15 2.44 3.52 -5.62
C ASP A 15 2.74 3.96 -4.19
N VAL A 16 1.75 3.83 -3.30
CA VAL A 16 1.95 4.09 -1.87
C VAL A 16 2.80 2.97 -1.28
N SER A 17 4.01 3.30 -0.82
CA SER A 17 4.95 2.37 -0.20
C SER A 17 5.81 3.09 0.85
N PRO A 18 6.47 2.38 1.80
CA PRO A 18 7.36 3.01 2.76
C PRO A 18 8.53 3.74 2.11
N GLY A 19 9.00 3.27 0.95
CA GLY A 19 10.09 3.91 0.19
C GLY A 19 9.69 5.28 -0.37
N ASN A 20 8.40 5.48 -0.62
CA ASN A 20 7.85 6.72 -1.17
C ASN A 20 7.33 7.66 -0.06
N MET A 21 7.32 7.22 1.20
CA MET A 21 6.92 8.00 2.36
C MET A 21 8.14 8.65 3.01
N MET A 22 8.39 9.88 2.62
CA MET A 22 9.45 10.71 3.15
C MET A 22 8.97 11.54 4.34
N TRP A 23 9.92 12.08 5.10
CA TRP A 23 9.61 13.07 6.12
C TRP A 23 10.73 14.09 6.22
N TYR A 24 10.39 15.28 6.70
CA TYR A 24 11.35 16.30 7.08
C TYR A 24 10.87 17.01 8.34
N ARG A 25 11.79 17.72 9.01
CA ARG A 25 11.48 18.50 10.20
C ARG A 25 11.39 19.97 9.83
N ASN A 26 10.27 20.60 10.19
CA ASN A 26 10.08 22.05 10.10
C ASN A 26 9.94 22.62 11.52
N GLY A 27 11.05 23.08 12.09
CA GLY A 27 11.12 23.46 13.50
C GLY A 27 10.83 22.28 14.44
N THR A 28 9.75 22.38 15.21
CA THR A 28 9.30 21.31 16.12
C THR A 28 8.38 20.29 15.46
N ILE A 29 7.84 20.59 14.27
CA ILE A 29 6.85 19.77 13.59
C ILE A 29 7.53 18.77 12.64
N LEU A 30 7.11 17.52 12.73
CA LEU A 30 7.47 16.48 11.77
C LEU A 30 6.47 16.49 10.62
N MET A 31 6.95 16.67 9.39
CA MET A 31 6.11 16.76 8.19
C MET A 31 6.33 15.52 7.33
N GLY A 32 5.27 14.75 7.11
CA GLY A 32 5.27 13.64 6.14
C GLY A 32 5.07 14.15 4.72
N VAL A 33 5.79 13.58 3.76
CA VAL A 33 5.70 13.86 2.33
C VAL A 33 5.60 12.54 1.60
N LEU A 34 4.62 12.42 0.71
CA LEU A 34 4.54 11.31 -0.23
C LEU A 34 5.22 11.75 -1.53
N ASN A 35 6.24 11.02 -1.95
CA ASN A 35 7.05 11.27 -3.14
C ASN A 35 6.79 10.19 -4.20
N ASP A 36 7.47 10.31 -5.35
CA ASP A 36 7.45 9.33 -6.44
C ASP A 36 6.09 9.23 -7.15
N TYR A 37 5.84 10.27 -7.94
CA TYR A 37 4.68 10.36 -8.82
C TYR A 37 4.96 9.82 -10.23
N ASP A 38 6.09 9.13 -10.45
CA ASP A 38 6.45 8.61 -11.77
C ASP A 38 5.47 7.53 -12.25
N LEU A 39 4.82 6.83 -11.31
CA LEU A 39 3.76 5.87 -11.56
C LEU A 39 2.34 6.45 -11.42
N SER A 40 2.24 7.77 -11.22
CA SER A 40 0.94 8.43 -11.07
C SER A 40 0.15 8.44 -12.38
N SER A 41 -1.17 8.53 -12.28
CA SER A 41 -2.04 8.66 -13.44
C SER A 41 -2.94 9.88 -13.32
N LEU A 42 -3.32 10.46 -14.45
CA LEU A 42 -4.30 11.53 -14.51
C LEU A 42 -5.71 10.99 -14.74
N ALA A 43 -6.71 11.62 -14.12
CA ALA A 43 -8.12 11.32 -14.33
C ALA A 43 -8.56 11.46 -15.80
N THR A 44 -7.83 12.28 -16.58
CA THR A 44 -8.07 12.55 -18.00
C THR A 44 -7.28 11.64 -18.95
N ALA A 45 -6.40 10.77 -18.44
CA ALA A 45 -5.58 9.91 -19.29
C ALA A 45 -6.47 8.91 -20.06
N LEU A 46 -6.35 8.91 -21.39
CA LEU A 46 -7.07 8.02 -22.31
C LEU A 46 -6.36 6.66 -22.40
N GLY A 47 -7.13 5.56 -22.27
CA GLY A 47 -6.64 4.18 -22.36
C GLY A 47 -6.77 3.40 -21.06
N PRO A 48 -6.49 2.08 -21.06
CA PRO A 48 -6.38 1.31 -19.83
C PRO A 48 -5.27 1.96 -19.01
N GLN A 49 -5.64 2.57 -17.88
CA GLN A 49 -4.66 3.12 -16.95
C GLN A 49 -4.06 1.97 -16.15
N GLY A 50 -3.55 0.95 -16.83
CA GLY A 50 -3.46 -0.38 -16.27
C GLY A 50 -2.57 -0.42 -15.04
N ASN A 51 -2.96 -1.21 -14.04
CA ASN A 51 -2.06 -1.58 -12.95
C ASN A 51 -1.03 -2.63 -13.41
N GLU A 52 -0.79 -2.73 -14.72
CA GLU A 52 -0.09 -3.84 -15.37
C GLU A 52 1.38 -3.96 -14.94
N ARG A 53 1.87 -3.05 -14.08
CA ARG A 53 3.15 -3.16 -13.35
C ARG A 53 3.34 -2.12 -12.25
N THR A 54 2.34 -1.32 -11.94
CA THR A 54 2.51 -0.17 -11.05
C THR A 54 2.06 -0.50 -9.64
N GLY A 55 2.96 -0.36 -8.68
CA GLY A 55 2.69 -0.59 -7.28
C GLY A 55 3.53 -1.70 -6.68
N THR A 56 4.06 -1.47 -5.49
CA THR A 56 4.68 -2.53 -4.69
C THR A 56 3.61 -3.55 -4.26
N ILE A 57 3.64 -4.79 -4.80
CA ILE A 57 2.62 -5.86 -4.59
C ILE A 57 2.17 -5.96 -3.13
N LEU A 58 3.12 -5.93 -2.20
CA LEU A 58 2.87 -6.01 -0.77
C LEU A 58 1.91 -4.93 -0.24
N PHE A 59 1.97 -3.71 -0.79
CA PHE A 59 1.15 -2.58 -0.36
C PHE A 59 -0.07 -2.36 -1.25
N MET A 60 -0.21 -3.12 -2.34
CA MET A 60 -1.35 -3.03 -3.23
C MET A 60 -2.64 -3.54 -2.55
N THR A 61 -3.75 -2.82 -2.72
CA THR A 61 -5.08 -3.22 -2.23
C THR A 61 -5.51 -4.58 -2.81
N LEU A 62 -6.35 -5.31 -2.07
CA LEU A 62 -6.92 -6.60 -2.48
C LEU A 62 -7.59 -6.54 -3.87
N ASP A 63 -8.26 -5.44 -4.20
CA ASP A 63 -8.93 -5.30 -5.49
C ASP A 63 -7.97 -5.25 -6.67
N LEU A 64 -6.85 -4.54 -6.49
CA LEU A 64 -5.83 -4.41 -7.52
C LEU A 64 -4.98 -5.68 -7.63
N LEU A 65 -4.89 -6.49 -6.56
CA LEU A 65 -4.25 -7.80 -6.58
C LEU A 65 -5.07 -8.88 -7.33
N MET A 66 -6.37 -8.68 -7.54
CA MET A 66 -7.18 -9.60 -8.36
C MET A 66 -6.72 -9.63 -9.82
N LYS A 67 -7.02 -10.71 -10.55
CA LYS A 67 -6.71 -10.81 -11.99
C LYS A 67 -7.21 -9.61 -12.82
N LYS A 68 -8.42 -9.11 -12.54
CA LYS A 68 -8.97 -7.90 -13.19
C LYS A 68 -8.14 -6.65 -12.84
N GLY A 69 -7.73 -6.53 -11.58
CA GLY A 69 -6.85 -5.48 -11.10
C GLY A 69 -5.51 -5.49 -11.80
N GLN A 70 -4.85 -6.65 -11.86
CA GLN A 70 -3.56 -6.85 -12.51
C GLN A 70 -3.61 -6.62 -14.04
N ARG A 71 -4.76 -6.85 -14.68
CA ARG A 71 -5.00 -6.49 -16.09
C ARG A 71 -5.39 -5.02 -16.30
N GLY A 72 -5.39 -4.20 -15.25
CA GLY A 72 -5.73 -2.79 -15.39
C GLY A 72 -7.21 -2.48 -15.61
N GLU A 73 -8.10 -3.45 -15.41
CA GLU A 73 -9.54 -3.31 -15.65
C GLU A 73 -10.28 -2.70 -14.44
N VAL A 74 -9.61 -2.60 -13.29
CA VAL A 74 -10.17 -1.99 -12.08
C VAL A 74 -9.85 -0.50 -12.11
N LYS A 75 -10.89 0.32 -12.10
CA LYS A 75 -10.76 1.77 -11.92
C LYS A 75 -10.09 2.06 -10.58
N HIS A 76 -9.02 2.84 -10.60
CA HIS A 76 -8.35 3.29 -9.39
C HIS A 76 -9.25 4.28 -8.62
N LEU A 77 -9.46 4.02 -7.33
CA LEU A 77 -10.30 4.80 -6.42
C LEU A 77 -9.47 5.26 -5.22
N TYR A 78 -9.86 6.36 -4.57
CA TYR A 78 -9.10 6.91 -3.44
C TYR A 78 -8.91 5.89 -2.32
N ARG A 79 -9.91 5.02 -2.10
CA ARG A 79 -9.85 3.93 -1.13
C ARG A 79 -8.72 2.93 -1.39
N HIS A 80 -8.25 2.81 -2.63
CA HIS A 80 -7.13 1.94 -2.98
C HIS A 80 -5.83 2.48 -2.38
N ASP A 81 -5.56 3.78 -2.52
CA ASP A 81 -4.42 4.43 -1.86
C ASP A 81 -4.56 4.39 -0.32
N LEU A 82 -5.78 4.58 0.21
CA LEU A 82 -6.03 4.46 1.65
C LEU A 82 -5.73 3.06 2.19
N GLU A 83 -6.14 2.01 1.49
CA GLU A 83 -5.84 0.64 1.89
C GLU A 83 -4.33 0.37 1.82
N SER A 84 -3.62 0.93 0.83
CA SER A 84 -2.17 0.86 0.77
C SER A 84 -1.49 1.51 1.98
N PHE A 85 -1.97 2.68 2.46
CA PHE A 85 -1.48 3.26 3.71
C PHE A 85 -1.70 2.35 4.92
N VAL A 86 -2.83 1.64 4.98
CA VAL A 86 -3.10 0.67 6.05
C VAL A 86 -2.11 -0.49 5.98
N TRP A 87 -1.84 -1.03 4.79
CA TRP A 87 -0.84 -2.09 4.61
C TRP A 87 0.58 -1.62 4.98
N VAL A 88 0.93 -0.38 4.68
CA VAL A 88 2.20 0.22 5.14
C VAL A 88 2.24 0.28 6.67
N LEU A 89 1.18 0.74 7.33
CA LEU A 89 1.12 0.83 8.78
C LEU A 89 1.26 -0.55 9.44
N VAL A 90 0.55 -1.56 8.93
CA VAL A 90 0.63 -2.95 9.40
C VAL A 90 2.05 -3.48 9.23
N TRP A 91 2.66 -3.28 8.06
CA TRP A 91 4.00 -3.73 7.76
C TRP A 91 5.07 -3.08 8.66
N VAL A 92 4.98 -1.76 8.88
CA VAL A 92 5.89 -1.06 9.79
C VAL A 92 5.68 -1.55 11.22
N SER A 93 4.44 -1.63 11.69
CA SER A 93 4.14 -1.96 13.10
C SER A 93 4.64 -3.35 13.50
N LEU A 94 4.55 -4.33 12.60
CA LEU A 94 4.96 -5.71 12.90
C LEU A 94 6.47 -5.94 12.75
N ARG A 95 7.22 -4.97 12.24
CA ARG A 95 8.68 -5.10 12.04
C ARG A 95 9.51 -4.62 13.22
N TYR A 96 8.90 -3.95 14.18
CA TYR A 96 9.59 -3.43 15.35
C TYR A 96 9.05 -4.08 16.63
N LYS A 97 9.96 -4.40 17.55
CA LYS A 97 9.63 -4.81 18.92
C LYS A 97 10.51 -4.00 19.86
N ASP A 98 9.89 -3.35 20.84
CA ASP A 98 10.59 -2.49 21.82
C ASP A 98 11.46 -1.40 21.16
N GLY A 99 10.96 -0.83 20.05
CA GLY A 99 11.66 0.19 19.26
C GLY A 99 12.81 -0.34 18.39
N GLN A 100 13.09 -1.65 18.40
CA GLN A 100 14.14 -2.26 17.60
C GLN A 100 13.58 -3.02 16.41
N LEU A 101 14.23 -2.84 15.25
CA LEU A 101 13.90 -3.57 14.03
C LEU A 101 14.24 -5.06 14.21
N LEU A 102 13.26 -5.94 13.96
CA LEU A 102 13.45 -7.39 14.07
C LEU A 102 14.51 -7.91 13.07
N PRO A 103 15.16 -9.06 13.33
CA PRO A 103 16.00 -9.72 12.34
C PRO A 103 15.21 -10.12 11.09
N ARG A 104 15.82 -10.05 9.90
CA ARG A 104 15.12 -10.28 8.61
C ARG A 104 14.31 -11.58 8.56
N LYS A 105 14.85 -12.69 9.08
CA LYS A 105 14.15 -14.00 9.12
C LYS A 105 12.97 -14.06 10.09
N SER A 106 12.85 -13.08 10.98
CA SER A 106 11.83 -12.99 12.01
C SER A 106 10.82 -11.87 11.76
N ARG A 107 10.94 -11.16 10.63
CA ARG A 107 10.02 -10.09 10.24
C ARG A 107 8.80 -10.69 9.55
N PRO A 108 7.59 -10.43 10.05
CA PRO A 108 6.37 -10.75 9.32
C PRO A 108 6.39 -10.07 7.93
N PHE A 109 5.82 -10.76 6.94
CA PHE A 109 5.63 -10.28 5.56
C PHE A 109 6.88 -10.10 4.69
N ASP A 110 8.08 -10.44 5.16
CA ASP A 110 9.29 -10.40 4.31
C ASP A 110 9.16 -11.30 3.07
N GLU A 111 8.49 -12.45 3.23
CA GLU A 111 8.21 -13.37 2.14
C GLU A 111 7.18 -12.80 1.16
N TRP A 112 6.18 -12.05 1.66
CA TRP A 112 5.14 -11.45 0.82
C TRP A 112 5.68 -10.39 -0.14
N ALA A 113 6.86 -9.81 0.15
CA ALA A 113 7.54 -8.91 -0.77
C ALA A 113 8.12 -9.63 -2.01
N THR A 114 8.15 -10.97 -2.01
CA THR A 114 8.76 -11.80 -3.06
C THR A 114 7.77 -12.67 -3.84
N VAL A 115 6.52 -12.75 -3.39
CA VAL A 115 5.49 -13.59 -4.01
C VAL A 115 4.72 -12.82 -5.10
N ASP A 116 4.01 -13.56 -5.96
CA ASP A 116 3.14 -12.99 -6.96
C ASP A 116 1.86 -12.37 -6.36
N ALA A 117 1.12 -11.60 -7.17
CA ALA A 117 -0.08 -10.89 -6.73
C ALA A 117 -1.19 -11.81 -6.19
N GLU A 118 -1.41 -12.98 -6.78
CA GLU A 118 -2.46 -13.90 -6.33
C GLU A 118 -2.08 -14.55 -5.00
N THR A 119 -0.81 -14.93 -4.84
CA THR A 119 -0.29 -15.44 -3.58
C THR A 119 -0.37 -14.37 -2.49
N CYS A 120 0.10 -13.15 -2.75
CA CYS A 120 0.00 -12.03 -1.80
C CYS A 120 -1.45 -11.75 -1.38
N ARG A 121 -2.41 -11.82 -2.32
CA ARG A 121 -3.84 -11.64 -2.03
C ARG A 121 -4.36 -12.68 -1.04
N LYS A 122 -4.03 -13.95 -1.24
CA LYS A 122 -4.46 -15.05 -0.35
C LYS A 122 -3.91 -14.87 1.05
N GLU A 123 -2.63 -14.55 1.13
CA GLU A 123 -1.92 -14.29 2.39
C GLU A 123 -2.55 -13.12 3.17
N LYS A 124 -2.85 -12.00 2.49
CA LYS A 124 -3.57 -10.86 3.08
C LYS A 124 -4.94 -11.25 3.63
N LEU A 125 -5.71 -12.03 2.87
CA LEU A 125 -7.03 -12.50 3.30
C LEU A 125 -6.94 -13.42 4.51
N SER A 126 -5.95 -14.33 4.54
CA SER A 126 -5.69 -15.19 5.70
C SER A 126 -5.41 -14.34 6.94
N PHE A 127 -4.46 -13.41 6.84
CA PHE A 127 -4.11 -12.52 7.95
C PHE A 127 -5.31 -11.71 8.48
N MET A 128 -6.15 -11.18 7.59
CA MET A 128 -7.36 -10.47 7.98
C MET A 128 -8.39 -11.37 8.67
N THR A 129 -8.51 -12.63 8.23
CA THR A 129 -9.44 -13.61 8.81
C THR A 129 -8.98 -14.03 10.20
N ASP A 130 -7.70 -14.37 10.35
CA ASP A 130 -7.10 -14.74 11.64
C ASP A 130 -7.25 -13.61 12.68
N PHE A 131 -7.11 -12.35 12.23
CA PHE A 131 -7.30 -11.18 13.09
C PHE A 131 -8.76 -11.01 13.56
N LEU A 132 -9.73 -11.32 12.71
CA LEU A 132 -11.15 -11.24 13.06
C LEU A 132 -11.57 -12.38 13.98
N GLU A 133 -11.04 -13.59 13.75
CA GLU A 133 -11.25 -14.73 14.64
C GLU A 133 -10.67 -14.45 16.02
N TYR A 134 -9.44 -13.91 16.11
CA TYR A 134 -8.82 -13.52 17.39
C TYR A 134 -9.69 -12.55 18.21
N LYS A 135 -10.38 -11.61 17.55
CA LYS A 135 -11.31 -10.68 18.23
C LYS A 135 -12.64 -11.29 18.64
N SER A 136 -13.06 -12.40 18.04
CA SER A 136 -14.30 -13.09 18.43
C SER A 136 -14.17 -13.89 19.72
N PHE A 137 -12.93 -14.13 20.18
CA PHE A 137 -12.60 -14.85 21.41
C PHE A 137 -12.05 -13.96 22.53
N ALA A 138 -12.01 -12.64 22.34
CA ALA A 138 -11.56 -11.64 23.33
C ALA A 138 -12.72 -10.74 23.77
#